data_AF-A0A7X9HGM3-F1
#
_entry.id   AF-A0A7X9HGM3-F1
#
_cell.length_a   1.000
_cell.length_b   1.000
_cell.length_c   1.000
_cell.angle_alpha   90.00
_cell.angle_beta   90.00
_cell.angle_gamma   90.00
#
_symmetry.space_group_name_H-M   'P 1'
#
loop_
_entity.id
_entity.type
_entity.pdbx_description
1 polymer ?
#
loop_
_entity_poly.entity_id
_entity_poly.type
_entity_poly.pdbx_seq_one_letter_code
_entity_poly.pdbx_strand_id
1 'polypeptide(L)'
;MNKRLFIKYPYEYFAAQIEFGLAVARVQKKKKLPDVFKEHTDIYGALSNHLFADYPGNEWVAEILKDFENLLLTEKNSAALSKKTYDLFLKTPHRAEVFPSPYVNEPLRFGCFKLNYSEYYQKLKVIRLHFSPLREGLASNNPLLRTSDLSPIYLSERKKDFSKMIGYIFDNPEKFKGATHFYSSTWLQNLDIYKGFFPRTKRYLNTNVFYWLWGQFIKWDYSGNAHRLAKFIEALDSAKNMEQVIEAIPYKIYEVKVPLKKMFEFYGLTPKSKVAPVVAISEEPLEFLSNPLLQKHIAYQ
;
A
#
# COMPACT_ATOMS: atom_id res chain seq x y z
N MET A 1 -7.97 28.90 3.24
CA MET A 1 -6.79 28.11 3.67
C MET A 1 -5.94 27.87 2.42
N ASN A 2 -4.68 28.32 2.39
CA ASN A 2 -3.83 28.21 1.19
C ASN A 2 -3.49 26.74 0.92
N LYS A 3 -3.94 26.23 -0.22
CA LYS A 3 -3.59 24.88 -0.70
C LYS A 3 -2.09 24.82 -0.97
N ARG A 4 -1.39 23.86 -0.37
CA ARG A 4 0.03 23.60 -0.65
C ARG A 4 0.17 22.39 -1.57
N LEU A 5 1.03 22.53 -2.57
CA LEU A 5 1.36 21.47 -3.52
C LEU A 5 2.59 20.71 -3.01
N PHE A 6 2.48 19.38 -2.93
CA PHE A 6 3.58 18.49 -2.57
C PHE A 6 3.83 17.50 -3.69
N ILE A 7 5.09 17.19 -4.00
CA ILE A 7 5.40 16.10 -4.93
C ILE A 7 4.98 14.78 -4.29
N LYS A 8 4.09 14.04 -4.93
CA LYS A 8 3.42 12.85 -4.36
C LYS A 8 4.42 11.74 -4.05
N TYR A 9 5.40 11.54 -4.93
CA TYR A 9 6.43 10.53 -4.80
C TYR A 9 7.83 11.15 -4.96
N PRO A 10 8.72 11.08 -3.95
CA PRO A 10 10.08 11.57 -4.06
C PRO A 10 10.95 10.64 -4.92
N TYR A 11 12.14 11.11 -5.29
CA TYR A 11 13.11 10.33 -6.06
C TYR A 11 13.36 8.93 -5.49
N GLU A 12 13.50 8.82 -4.16
CA GLU A 12 13.81 7.57 -3.48
C GLU A 12 12.73 6.49 -3.65
N TYR A 13 11.48 6.88 -3.90
CA TYR A 13 10.40 5.95 -4.23
C TYR A 13 10.64 5.28 -5.60
N PHE A 14 11.15 6.02 -6.58
CA PHE A 14 11.48 5.48 -7.90
C PHE A 14 12.80 4.72 -7.89
N ALA A 15 13.83 5.27 -7.27
CA ALA A 15 15.15 4.63 -7.19
C ALA A 15 15.06 3.24 -6.52
N ALA A 16 14.30 3.11 -5.43
CA ALA A 16 14.09 1.80 -4.79
C ALA A 16 13.49 0.77 -5.76
N GLN A 17 12.51 1.17 -6.57
CA GLN A 17 11.87 0.28 -7.51
C GLN A 17 12.76 -0.10 -8.69
N ILE A 18 13.55 0.85 -9.20
CA ILE A 18 14.53 0.59 -10.25
C ILE A 18 15.57 -0.42 -9.78
N GLU A 19 16.17 -0.19 -8.62
CA GLU A 19 17.20 -1.08 -8.08
C GLU A 19 16.63 -2.47 -7.76
N PHE A 20 15.41 -2.54 -7.23
CA PHE A 20 14.73 -3.81 -7.03
C PHE A 20 14.46 -4.56 -8.34
N GLY A 21 13.90 -3.89 -9.35
CA GLY A 21 13.61 -4.51 -10.65
C GLY A 21 14.88 -5.02 -11.34
N LEU A 22 15.98 -4.25 -11.27
CA LEU A 22 17.28 -4.67 -11.79
C LEU A 22 17.84 -5.88 -11.03
N ALA A 23 17.74 -5.89 -9.70
CA ALA A 23 18.17 -7.03 -8.88
C ALA A 23 17.36 -8.31 -9.19
N VAL A 24 16.03 -8.19 -9.34
CA VAL A 24 15.16 -9.30 -9.75
C VAL A 24 15.56 -9.84 -11.12
N ALA A 25 15.75 -8.95 -12.11
CA ALA A 25 16.16 -9.33 -13.45
C ALA A 25 17.52 -10.07 -13.45
N ARG A 26 18.48 -9.56 -12.66
CA ARG A 26 19.81 -10.15 -12.48
C ARG A 26 19.74 -11.58 -11.94
N VAL A 27 18.91 -11.84 -10.93
CA VAL A 27 18.82 -13.18 -10.31
C VAL A 27 17.92 -14.15 -11.07
N GLN A 28 16.91 -13.67 -11.82
CA GLN A 28 16.01 -14.52 -12.62
C GLN A 28 16.57 -14.88 -14.01
N LYS A 29 17.60 -14.16 -14.50
CA LYS A 29 18.41 -14.45 -15.70
C LYS A 29 17.66 -14.64 -17.04
N LYS A 30 16.33 -14.54 -17.11
CA LYS A 30 15.54 -14.91 -18.30
C LYS A 30 14.33 -14.03 -18.64
N LYS A 31 14.09 -12.95 -17.91
CA LYS A 31 12.96 -12.04 -18.19
C LYS A 31 13.43 -10.75 -18.83
N LYS A 32 12.66 -10.23 -19.80
CA LYS A 32 12.89 -8.89 -20.33
C LYS A 32 12.61 -7.90 -19.20
N LEU A 33 13.40 -6.82 -19.11
CA LEU A 33 13.26 -5.82 -18.06
C LEU A 33 11.82 -5.27 -17.95
N PRO A 34 11.12 -4.89 -19.05
CA PRO A 34 9.74 -4.44 -18.95
C PRO A 34 8.81 -5.41 -18.22
N ASP A 35 8.94 -6.72 -18.47
CA ASP A 35 8.11 -7.74 -17.83
C ASP A 35 8.43 -7.86 -16.33
N VAL A 36 9.71 -7.79 -15.96
CA VAL A 36 10.14 -7.77 -14.55
C VAL A 36 9.51 -6.58 -13.82
N PHE A 37 9.62 -5.39 -14.40
CA PHE A 37 9.07 -4.17 -13.79
C PHE A 37 7.55 -4.22 -13.69
N LYS A 38 6.85 -4.75 -14.71
CA LYS A 38 5.39 -4.95 -14.70
C LYS A 38 4.94 -5.93 -13.61
N GLU A 39 5.69 -7.00 -13.38
CA GLU A 39 5.28 -8.06 -12.45
C GLU A 39 5.69 -7.79 -10.99
N HIS A 40 6.79 -7.08 -10.78
CA HIS A 40 7.48 -7.00 -9.49
C HIS A 40 7.63 -5.58 -8.91
N THR A 41 7.20 -4.54 -9.62
CA THR A 41 7.27 -3.14 -9.15
C THR A 41 5.97 -2.41 -9.40
N ASP A 42 5.84 -1.20 -8.85
CA ASP A 42 4.69 -0.33 -9.02
C ASP A 42 4.97 0.83 -9.98
N ILE A 43 6.11 0.81 -10.72
CA ILE A 43 6.53 1.95 -11.55
C ILE A 43 5.50 2.28 -12.63
N TYR A 44 4.95 1.26 -13.28
CA TYR A 44 3.91 1.46 -14.29
C TYR A 44 2.68 2.13 -13.69
N GLY A 45 2.24 1.70 -12.51
CA GLY A 45 1.14 2.34 -11.78
C GLY A 45 1.46 3.78 -11.40
N ALA A 46 2.66 4.02 -10.86
CA ALA A 46 3.10 5.34 -10.45
C ALA A 46 3.19 6.33 -11.63
N LEU A 47 3.65 5.89 -12.81
CA LEU A 47 3.71 6.70 -14.02
C LEU A 47 2.34 6.91 -14.69
N SER A 48 1.39 6.02 -14.48
CA SER A 48 0.03 6.05 -15.09
C SER A 48 -1.09 6.43 -14.11
N ASN A 49 -0.75 6.86 -12.89
CA ASN A 49 -1.68 7.23 -11.80
C ASN A 49 -2.51 6.08 -11.20
N HIS A 50 -2.21 4.81 -11.49
CA HIS A 50 -3.01 3.61 -11.11
C HIS A 50 -4.47 3.60 -11.62
N LEU A 51 -5.02 4.75 -12.01
CA LEU A 51 -6.40 4.98 -12.43
C LEU A 51 -6.52 5.10 -13.96
N PHE A 52 -5.45 5.45 -14.68
CA PHE A 52 -5.49 5.72 -16.12
C PHE A 52 -4.89 4.62 -17.01
N ALA A 53 -4.23 3.61 -16.43
CA ALA A 53 -3.71 2.47 -17.20
C ALA A 53 -4.81 1.68 -17.94
N ASP A 54 -6.08 1.88 -17.56
CA ASP A 54 -7.25 1.20 -18.13
C ASP A 54 -8.10 2.05 -19.07
N TYR A 55 -7.67 3.27 -19.44
CA TYR A 55 -8.34 4.02 -20.51
C TYR A 55 -7.62 3.75 -21.85
N PRO A 56 -8.03 2.74 -22.63
CA PRO A 56 -7.56 2.60 -24.00
C PRO A 56 -7.87 3.91 -24.74
N GLY A 57 -6.82 4.63 -25.15
CA GLY A 57 -6.91 5.94 -25.80
C GLY A 57 -6.27 7.11 -25.04
N ASN A 58 -5.71 6.91 -23.84
CA ASN A 58 -4.92 7.97 -23.20
C ASN A 58 -3.50 8.03 -23.80
N GLU A 59 -3.33 8.83 -24.86
CA GLU A 59 -2.07 8.98 -25.60
C GLU A 59 -0.90 9.35 -24.70
N TRP A 60 -1.13 10.22 -23.71
CA TRP A 60 -0.11 10.64 -22.76
C TRP A 60 0.41 9.49 -21.88
N VAL A 61 -0.46 8.59 -21.42
CA VAL A 61 -0.05 7.39 -20.67
C VAL A 61 0.73 6.44 -21.57
N ALA A 62 0.29 6.25 -22.81
CA ALA A 62 1.01 5.40 -23.76
C ALA A 62 2.43 5.93 -24.05
N GLU A 63 2.57 7.24 -24.23
CA GLU A 63 3.85 7.91 -24.48
C GLU A 63 4.80 7.77 -23.29
N ILE A 64 4.37 8.10 -22.07
CA ILE A 64 5.25 8.04 -20.90
C ILE A 64 5.72 6.61 -20.58
N LEU A 65 4.86 5.61 -20.80
CA LEU A 65 5.22 4.21 -20.61
C LEU A 65 6.17 3.71 -21.70
N LYS A 66 5.98 4.16 -22.95
CA LYS A 66 6.92 3.88 -24.04
C LYS A 66 8.29 4.50 -23.78
N ASP A 67 8.34 5.74 -23.29
CA ASP A 67 9.58 6.40 -22.88
C ASP A 67 10.29 5.61 -21.78
N PHE A 68 9.55 5.17 -20.76
CA PHE A 68 10.10 4.33 -19.70
C PHE A 68 10.65 3.00 -20.22
N GLU A 69 9.90 2.30 -21.07
CA GLU A 69 10.35 1.05 -21.69
C GLU A 69 11.63 1.26 -22.54
N ASN A 70 11.73 2.38 -23.26
CA ASN A 70 12.95 2.74 -23.99
C ASN A 70 14.13 3.01 -23.05
N LEU A 71 13.91 3.68 -21.91
CA LEU A 71 14.94 3.86 -20.89
C LEU A 71 15.47 2.52 -20.36
N LEU A 72 14.58 1.55 -20.09
CA LEU A 72 14.97 0.20 -19.63
C LEU A 72 15.89 -0.52 -20.64
N LEU A 73 15.74 -0.24 -21.93
CA LEU A 73 16.55 -0.85 -22.98
C LEU A 73 17.89 -0.15 -23.18
N THR A 74 17.88 1.18 -23.11
CA THR A 74 19.01 2.03 -23.54
C THR A 74 19.92 2.47 -22.39
N GLU A 75 19.39 2.70 -21.19
CA GLU A 75 20.16 3.18 -20.04
C GLU A 75 20.70 1.99 -19.23
N LYS A 76 22.04 1.90 -19.11
CA LYS A 76 22.71 0.81 -18.39
C LYS A 76 23.17 1.23 -17.00
N ASN A 77 23.29 2.52 -16.73
CA ASN A 77 23.64 3.03 -15.42
C ASN A 77 22.38 3.15 -14.55
N SER A 78 22.32 2.42 -13.43
CA SER A 78 21.12 2.34 -12.59
C SER A 78 20.74 3.69 -11.95
N ALA A 79 21.73 4.51 -11.58
CA ALA A 79 21.50 5.85 -11.05
C ALA A 79 20.90 6.79 -12.11
N ALA A 80 21.43 6.74 -13.35
CA ALA A 80 20.88 7.50 -14.47
C ALA A 80 19.46 7.03 -14.82
N LEU A 81 19.21 5.72 -14.82
CA LEU A 81 17.88 5.14 -15.06
C LEU A 81 16.88 5.60 -13.98
N SER A 82 17.28 5.57 -12.71
CA SER A 82 16.48 6.05 -11.58
C SER A 82 16.11 7.52 -11.74
N LYS A 83 17.11 8.37 -12.06
CA LYS A 83 16.89 9.80 -12.26
C LYS A 83 15.98 10.08 -13.46
N LYS A 84 16.24 9.47 -14.61
CA LYS A 84 15.43 9.67 -15.82
C LYS A 84 13.99 9.18 -15.64
N THR A 85 13.78 8.07 -14.92
CA THR A 85 12.44 7.58 -14.57
C THR A 85 11.71 8.57 -13.66
N TYR A 86 12.40 9.16 -12.69
CA TYR A 86 11.83 10.21 -11.86
C TYR A 86 11.51 11.48 -12.68
N ASP A 87 12.38 11.87 -13.60
CA ASP A 87 12.16 12.99 -14.52
C ASP A 87 10.92 12.76 -15.41
N LEU A 88 10.63 11.50 -15.81
CA LEU A 88 9.36 11.16 -16.47
C LEU A 88 8.17 11.40 -15.55
N PHE A 89 8.21 10.90 -14.31
CA PHE A 89 7.13 11.13 -13.34
C PHE A 89 6.85 12.62 -13.10
N LEU A 90 7.89 13.46 -13.05
CA LEU A 90 7.73 14.91 -12.88
C LEU A 90 7.05 15.61 -14.06
N LYS A 91 6.87 14.96 -15.21
CA LYS A 91 6.09 15.47 -16.34
C LYS A 91 4.61 15.08 -16.24
N THR A 92 4.25 14.16 -15.35
CA THR A 92 2.87 13.67 -15.20
C THR A 92 1.94 14.75 -14.62
N PRO A 93 0.64 14.73 -14.97
CA PRO A 93 -0.36 15.62 -14.38
C PRO A 93 -0.63 15.30 -12.89
N HIS A 94 -0.39 14.05 -12.46
CA HIS A 94 -0.61 13.60 -11.08
C HIS A 94 0.67 13.54 -10.22
N ARG A 95 1.75 14.18 -10.68
CA ARG A 95 3.04 14.22 -9.96
C ARG A 95 2.94 14.79 -8.55
N ALA A 96 1.92 15.58 -8.31
CA ALA A 96 1.74 16.34 -7.10
C ALA A 96 0.37 16.10 -6.47
N GLU A 97 0.35 16.17 -5.15
CA GLU A 97 -0.84 16.10 -4.34
C GLU A 97 -1.08 17.47 -3.66
N VAL A 98 -2.34 17.84 -3.53
CA VAL A 98 -2.75 19.11 -2.93
C VAL A 98 -3.29 18.86 -1.53
N PHE A 99 -2.77 19.58 -0.55
CA PHE A 99 -3.22 19.49 0.84
C PHE A 99 -4.02 20.71 1.31
N PRO A 100 -5.12 20.52 2.07
CA PRO A 100 -5.69 19.22 2.47
C PRO A 100 -6.32 18.47 1.28
N SER A 101 -6.20 17.13 1.31
CA SER A 101 -6.68 16.25 0.25
C SER A 101 -8.21 16.36 0.10
N PRO A 102 -8.79 16.42 -1.11
CA PRO A 102 -10.23 16.54 -1.30
C PRO A 102 -11.02 15.29 -0.84
N TYR A 103 -10.33 14.17 -0.61
CA TYR A 103 -10.92 12.88 -0.23
C TYR A 103 -11.32 12.77 1.25
N VAL A 104 -11.58 13.89 1.93
CA VAL A 104 -12.04 13.87 3.35
C VAL A 104 -13.44 13.28 3.48
N ASN A 105 -14.26 13.37 2.43
CA ASN A 105 -15.68 12.97 2.47
C ASN A 105 -15.94 11.56 1.90
N GLU A 106 -14.96 10.67 1.91
CA GLU A 106 -15.16 9.29 1.46
C GLU A 106 -16.00 8.48 2.47
N PRO A 107 -17.15 7.89 2.09
CA PRO A 107 -18.09 7.23 3.03
C PRO A 107 -17.52 6.05 3.84
N LEU A 108 -16.38 5.50 3.42
CA LEU A 108 -15.73 4.34 4.04
C LEU A 108 -14.38 4.70 4.69
N ARG A 109 -14.11 6.00 4.88
CA ARG A 109 -12.89 6.51 5.48
C ARG A 109 -13.13 6.95 6.93
N PHE A 110 -12.23 6.53 7.80
CA PHE A 110 -12.23 6.79 9.24
C PHE A 110 -10.83 7.24 9.62
N GLY A 111 -10.61 8.55 9.63
CA GLY A 111 -9.28 9.11 9.76
C GLY A 111 -8.32 8.55 8.70
N CYS A 112 -7.17 8.00 9.15
CA CYS A 112 -6.19 7.38 8.26
C CYS A 112 -6.54 5.95 7.80
N PHE A 113 -7.72 5.44 8.13
CA PHE A 113 -8.16 4.09 7.77
C PHE A 113 -9.28 4.14 6.74
N LYS A 114 -9.26 3.23 5.78
CA LYS A 114 -10.29 3.10 4.74
C LYS A 114 -10.71 1.65 4.59
N LEU A 115 -12.02 1.41 4.53
CA LEU A 115 -12.58 0.11 4.22
C LEU A 115 -12.69 -0.08 2.71
N ASN A 116 -12.37 -1.29 2.25
CA ASN A 116 -12.69 -1.75 0.92
C ASN A 116 -13.44 -3.09 1.02
N TYR A 117 -14.65 -3.11 0.47
CA TYR A 117 -15.49 -4.28 0.31
C TYR A 117 -16.05 -4.39 -1.12
N SER A 118 -15.18 -4.24 -2.11
CA SER A 118 -15.52 -4.43 -3.53
C SER A 118 -15.96 -5.86 -3.83
N GLU A 119 -16.53 -6.11 -5.01
CA GLU A 119 -16.95 -7.44 -5.47
C GLU A 119 -15.84 -8.50 -5.32
N TYR A 120 -14.60 -8.09 -5.56
CA TYR A 120 -13.43 -8.93 -5.36
C TYR A 120 -13.33 -9.44 -3.91
N TYR A 121 -13.41 -8.53 -2.93
CA TYR A 121 -13.31 -8.88 -1.52
C TYR A 121 -14.56 -9.57 -0.96
N GLN A 122 -15.73 -9.30 -1.55
CA GLN A 122 -16.97 -10.02 -1.28
C GLN A 122 -16.84 -11.50 -1.63
N LYS A 123 -16.28 -11.84 -2.80
CA LYS A 123 -16.03 -13.24 -3.21
C LYS A 123 -15.11 -13.96 -2.21
N LEU A 124 -14.15 -13.23 -1.63
CA LEU A 124 -13.26 -13.74 -0.59
C LEU A 124 -13.86 -13.75 0.82
N LYS A 125 -15.06 -13.20 1.00
CA LYS A 125 -15.73 -13.03 2.30
C LYS A 125 -14.88 -12.23 3.30
N VAL A 126 -14.14 -11.23 2.84
CA VAL A 126 -13.29 -10.38 3.70
C VAL A 126 -13.59 -8.91 3.51
N ILE A 127 -13.43 -8.11 4.57
CA ILE A 127 -13.40 -6.64 4.48
C ILE A 127 -11.93 -6.23 4.55
N ARG A 128 -11.41 -5.56 3.51
CA ARG A 128 -10.01 -5.12 3.48
C ARG A 128 -9.86 -3.75 4.13
N LEU A 129 -8.86 -3.64 4.99
CA LEU A 129 -8.34 -2.39 5.51
C LEU A 129 -7.26 -1.83 4.59
N HIS A 130 -7.39 -0.55 4.30
CA HIS A 130 -6.35 0.28 3.71
C HIS A 130 -5.91 1.36 4.70
N PHE A 131 -4.61 1.62 4.76
CA PHE A 131 -4.07 2.77 5.47
C PHE A 131 -3.83 3.90 4.46
N SER A 132 -4.53 5.00 4.63
CA SER A 132 -4.50 6.16 3.75
C SER A 132 -4.22 7.39 4.61
N PRO A 133 -2.94 7.79 4.77
CA PRO A 133 -2.57 8.83 5.72
C PRO A 133 -3.26 10.15 5.39
N LEU A 134 -3.76 10.82 6.43
CA LEU A 134 -4.37 12.15 6.34
C LEU A 134 -3.32 13.24 6.19
N ARG A 135 -2.11 12.99 6.74
CA ARG A 135 -1.03 13.99 6.82
C ARG A 135 -1.47 15.25 7.55
N GLU A 136 -2.24 15.04 8.61
CA GLU A 136 -2.59 16.09 9.55
C GLU A 136 -1.34 16.76 10.12
N GLY A 137 -1.41 18.09 10.22
CA GLY A 137 -0.30 18.90 10.69
C GLY A 137 0.86 19.05 9.69
N LEU A 138 0.84 18.45 8.49
CA LEU A 138 1.91 18.64 7.51
C LEU A 138 2.08 20.12 7.10
N ALA A 139 0.97 20.85 6.97
CA ALA A 139 0.95 22.28 6.71
C ALA A 139 1.18 23.15 7.96
N SER A 140 1.24 22.53 9.16
CA SER A 140 1.47 23.24 10.42
C SER A 140 2.88 23.81 10.49
N ASN A 141 3.01 24.99 11.07
CA ASN A 141 4.32 25.57 11.39
C ASN A 141 4.91 24.96 12.66
N ASN A 142 4.13 24.20 13.45
CA ASN A 142 4.62 23.51 14.64
C ASN A 142 5.27 22.17 14.24
N PRO A 143 6.60 21.99 14.44
CA PRO A 143 7.29 20.76 14.09
C PRO A 143 6.75 19.51 14.79
N LEU A 144 6.23 19.65 16.01
CA LEU A 144 5.65 18.53 16.76
C LEU A 144 4.40 17.98 16.08
N LEU A 145 3.63 18.83 15.39
CA LEU A 145 2.42 18.42 14.67
C LEU A 145 2.74 17.82 13.28
N ARG A 146 3.95 18.03 12.75
CA ARG A 146 4.43 17.50 11.46
C ARG A 146 4.92 16.06 11.59
N THR A 147 4.10 15.18 12.15
CA THR A 147 4.45 13.79 12.46
C THR A 147 3.40 12.80 11.94
N SER A 148 3.79 11.53 11.84
CA SER A 148 2.94 10.45 11.32
C SER A 148 1.58 10.36 12.04
N ASP A 149 0.53 9.97 11.30
CA ASP A 149 -0.78 9.61 11.88
C ASP A 149 -0.67 8.52 12.94
N LEU A 150 0.36 7.67 12.87
CA LEU A 150 0.64 6.63 13.85
C LEU A 150 1.64 7.08 14.93
N SER A 151 1.93 8.38 15.04
CA SER A 151 2.75 8.93 16.13
C SER A 151 1.98 8.98 17.45
N PRO A 152 2.66 9.07 18.60
CA PRO A 152 2.01 9.19 19.91
C PRO A 152 1.01 10.36 20.02
N ILE A 153 1.25 11.45 19.27
CA ILE A 153 0.40 12.65 19.29
C ILE A 153 -1.01 12.34 18.76
N TYR A 154 -1.09 11.63 17.63
CA TYR A 154 -2.38 11.31 16.98
C TYR A 154 -2.92 9.92 17.36
N LEU A 155 -2.15 9.08 18.04
CA LEU A 155 -2.51 7.67 18.29
C LEU A 155 -3.86 7.50 19.01
N SER A 156 -4.15 8.34 20.01
CA SER A 156 -5.42 8.25 20.75
C SER A 156 -6.62 8.50 19.84
N GLU A 157 -6.51 9.49 18.95
CA GLU A 157 -7.52 9.78 17.94
C GLU A 157 -7.63 8.64 16.92
N ARG A 158 -6.51 8.11 16.42
CA ARG A 158 -6.53 6.99 15.49
C ARG A 158 -7.12 5.72 16.09
N LYS A 159 -6.96 5.46 17.39
CA LYS A 159 -7.66 4.38 18.08
C LYS A 159 -9.17 4.60 18.11
N LYS A 160 -9.63 5.83 18.30
CA LYS A 160 -11.05 6.17 18.23
C LYS A 160 -11.58 6.01 16.80
N ASP A 161 -10.85 6.47 15.80
CA ASP A 161 -11.22 6.31 14.38
C ASP A 161 -11.33 4.84 13.98
N PHE A 162 -10.35 4.02 14.38
CA PHE A 162 -10.38 2.59 14.11
C PHE A 162 -11.55 1.90 14.85
N SER A 163 -11.80 2.25 16.11
CA SER A 163 -12.95 1.72 16.85
C SER A 163 -14.28 2.10 16.20
N LYS A 164 -14.42 3.35 15.72
CA LYS A 164 -15.61 3.81 14.96
C LYS A 164 -15.77 3.02 13.66
N MET A 165 -14.69 2.75 12.94
CA MET A 165 -14.71 1.94 11.73
C MET A 165 -15.19 0.51 12.00
N ILE A 166 -14.70 -0.13 13.06
CA ILE A 166 -15.17 -1.47 13.44
C ILE A 166 -16.64 -1.43 13.90
N GLY A 167 -17.05 -0.40 14.65
CA GLY A 167 -18.44 -0.16 15.02
C GLY A 167 -19.35 0.02 13.79
N TYR A 168 -18.88 0.76 12.77
CA TYR A 168 -19.62 0.93 11.52
C TYR A 168 -19.87 -0.41 10.81
N ILE A 169 -18.86 -1.29 10.76
CA ILE A 169 -19.04 -2.65 10.20
C ILE A 169 -20.09 -3.42 11.00
N PHE A 170 -20.02 -3.35 12.34
CA PHE A 170 -20.94 -4.04 13.24
C PHE A 170 -22.39 -3.57 13.09
N ASP A 171 -22.61 -2.25 12.96
CA ASP A 171 -23.94 -1.65 12.90
C ASP A 171 -24.57 -1.67 11.50
N ASN A 172 -23.82 -2.04 10.45
CA ASN A 172 -24.32 -2.08 9.06
C ASN A 172 -24.07 -3.45 8.39
N PRO A 173 -24.56 -4.56 8.96
CA PRO A 173 -24.27 -5.91 8.46
C PRO A 173 -24.77 -6.17 7.03
N GLU A 174 -25.81 -5.46 6.59
CA GLU A 174 -26.34 -5.52 5.23
C GLU A 174 -25.34 -5.01 4.18
N LYS A 175 -24.53 -3.99 4.50
CA LYS A 175 -23.47 -3.47 3.62
C LYS A 175 -22.29 -4.42 3.50
N PHE A 176 -22.09 -5.27 4.51
CA PHE A 176 -20.99 -6.22 4.59
C PHE A 176 -21.47 -7.67 4.51
N LYS A 177 -22.61 -7.90 3.85
CA LYS A 177 -23.24 -9.22 3.75
C LYS A 177 -22.24 -10.25 3.20
N GLY A 178 -22.13 -11.38 3.89
CA GLY A 178 -21.24 -12.48 3.52
C GLY A 178 -19.80 -12.34 4.00
N ALA A 179 -19.38 -11.18 4.54
CA ALA A 179 -18.06 -11.03 5.13
C ALA A 179 -17.96 -11.85 6.41
N THR A 180 -16.86 -12.58 6.55
CA THR A 180 -16.54 -13.37 7.75
C THR A 180 -15.28 -12.87 8.46
N HIS A 181 -14.41 -12.16 7.74
CA HIS A 181 -13.12 -11.72 8.25
C HIS A 181 -12.81 -10.25 7.95
N PHE A 182 -12.04 -9.64 8.83
CA PHE A 182 -11.33 -8.39 8.61
C PHE A 182 -9.90 -8.69 8.15
N TYR A 183 -9.46 -8.08 7.07
CA TYR A 183 -8.18 -8.36 6.41
C TYR A 183 -7.33 -7.11 6.29
N SER A 184 -6.05 -7.20 6.63
CA SER A 184 -5.05 -6.16 6.41
C SER A 184 -3.79 -6.79 5.83
N SER A 185 -3.28 -6.21 4.74
CA SER A 185 -2.03 -6.63 4.09
C SER A 185 -1.19 -5.40 3.82
N THR A 186 -0.16 -5.19 4.64
CA THR A 186 0.69 -4.00 4.62
C THR A 186 1.99 -4.21 5.36
N TRP A 187 3.04 -3.48 4.99
CA TRP A 187 4.30 -3.44 5.73
C TRP A 187 4.15 -2.75 7.09
N LEU A 188 3.08 -1.98 7.32
CA LEU A 188 2.81 -1.37 8.63
C LEU A 188 2.61 -2.40 9.74
N GLN A 189 2.29 -3.65 9.40
CA GLN A 189 2.22 -4.77 10.35
C GLN A 189 3.56 -5.09 11.02
N ASN A 190 4.68 -4.50 10.58
CA ASN A 190 5.96 -4.57 11.28
C ASN A 190 5.99 -3.65 12.52
N LEU A 191 5.17 -2.59 12.54
CA LEU A 191 5.19 -1.57 13.58
C LEU A 191 4.30 -1.99 14.76
N ASP A 192 4.85 -2.02 15.98
CA ASP A 192 4.10 -2.45 17.18
C ASP A 192 2.85 -1.59 17.44
N ILE A 193 2.95 -0.29 17.16
CA ILE A 193 1.83 0.63 17.29
C ILE A 193 0.67 0.26 16.36
N TYR A 194 0.96 -0.20 15.13
CA TYR A 194 -0.05 -0.64 14.18
C TYR A 194 -0.59 -2.03 14.52
N LYS A 195 0.25 -2.93 15.04
CA LYS A 195 -0.17 -4.23 15.54
C LYS A 195 -1.22 -4.09 16.66
N GLY A 196 -1.15 -3.02 17.44
CA GLY A 196 -2.08 -2.72 18.53
C GLY A 196 -3.53 -2.44 18.13
N PHE A 197 -3.84 -2.23 16.84
CA PHE A 197 -5.22 -2.10 16.36
C PHE A 197 -5.93 -3.44 16.15
N PHE A 198 -5.22 -4.57 16.28
CA PHE A 198 -5.74 -5.90 16.02
C PHE A 198 -5.67 -6.75 17.29
N PRO A 199 -6.62 -7.68 17.51
CA PRO A 199 -6.45 -8.71 18.52
C PRO A 199 -5.21 -9.56 18.22
N ARG A 200 -4.68 -10.24 19.25
CA ARG A 200 -3.58 -11.19 19.08
C ARG A 200 -3.98 -12.25 18.04
N THR A 201 -3.26 -12.26 16.93
CA THR A 201 -3.54 -13.10 15.77
C THR A 201 -2.25 -13.42 15.04
N LYS A 202 -2.25 -14.52 14.28
CA LYS A 202 -1.13 -14.92 13.44
C LYS A 202 -0.98 -13.94 12.28
N ARG A 203 0.27 -13.61 11.96
CA ARG A 203 0.65 -12.79 10.81
C ARG A 203 1.37 -13.68 9.83
N TYR A 204 1.02 -13.56 8.56
CA TYR A 204 1.56 -14.39 7.50
C TYR A 204 2.40 -13.53 6.58
N LEU A 205 3.66 -13.90 6.39
CA LEU A 205 4.55 -13.19 5.49
C LEU A 205 4.04 -13.38 4.05
N ASN A 206 3.81 -12.29 3.32
CA ASN A 206 3.50 -12.34 1.91
C ASN A 206 4.75 -11.93 1.10
N THR A 207 5.32 -12.92 0.41
CA THR A 207 6.53 -12.77 -0.41
C THR A 207 6.23 -12.51 -1.90
N ASN A 208 4.95 -12.52 -2.29
CA ASN A 208 4.52 -12.46 -3.69
C ASN A 208 3.98 -11.09 -4.11
N VAL A 209 3.83 -10.16 -3.17
CA VAL A 209 3.20 -8.85 -3.42
C VAL A 209 4.20 -7.73 -3.12
N PHE A 210 4.71 -7.12 -4.19
CA PHE A 210 5.72 -6.06 -4.10
C PHE A 210 5.17 -4.65 -4.29
N TYR A 211 4.00 -4.51 -4.92
CA TYR A 211 3.39 -3.23 -5.28
C TYR A 211 3.20 -2.27 -4.09
N TRP A 212 2.89 -2.78 -2.90
CA TRP A 212 2.55 -1.95 -1.73
C TRP A 212 3.74 -1.62 -0.82
N LEU A 213 4.96 -2.01 -1.20
CA LEU A 213 6.14 -1.86 -0.36
C LEU A 213 6.76 -0.47 -0.43
N TRP A 214 6.57 0.24 -1.54
CA TRP A 214 7.40 1.39 -1.89
C TRP A 214 7.14 2.63 -1.03
N GLY A 215 5.97 2.71 -0.39
CA GLY A 215 5.64 3.76 0.57
C GLY A 215 6.63 3.85 1.74
N GLN A 216 7.39 2.79 2.03
CA GLN A 216 8.43 2.83 3.06
C GLN A 216 9.63 3.73 2.68
N PHE A 217 9.82 4.08 1.41
CA PHE A 217 10.90 4.99 0.99
C PHE A 217 10.47 6.47 0.99
N ILE A 218 9.23 6.76 1.39
CA ILE A 218 8.66 8.10 1.52
C ILE A 218 8.52 8.44 2.99
N LYS A 219 8.98 9.63 3.40
CA LYS A 219 8.76 10.16 4.74
C LYS A 219 7.37 10.79 4.85
N TRP A 220 7.00 11.14 6.08
CA TRP A 220 5.72 11.78 6.36
C TRP A 220 5.50 13.10 5.64
N ASP A 221 6.58 13.83 5.35
CA ASP A 221 6.56 15.14 4.73
C ASP A 221 6.75 15.13 3.21
N TYR A 222 6.53 13.98 2.58
CA TYR A 222 6.79 13.71 1.15
C TYR A 222 8.27 13.76 0.73
N SER A 223 9.21 14.04 1.64
CA SER A 223 10.63 13.86 1.33
C SER A 223 10.97 12.37 1.27
N GLY A 224 12.05 12.04 0.57
CA GLY A 224 12.51 10.67 0.48
C GLY A 224 13.33 10.23 1.70
N ASN A 225 13.38 8.91 1.88
CA ASN A 225 14.15 8.26 2.94
C ASN A 225 15.49 7.74 2.42
N ALA A 226 16.41 8.65 2.09
CA ALA A 226 17.73 8.35 1.53
C ALA A 226 18.53 7.30 2.33
N HIS A 227 18.51 7.37 3.67
CA HIS A 227 19.20 6.39 4.50
C HIS A 227 18.62 4.98 4.36
N ARG A 228 17.28 4.84 4.28
CA ARG A 228 16.63 3.55 4.04
C ARG A 228 16.91 3.04 2.63
N LEU A 229 16.92 3.93 1.64
CA LEU A 229 17.29 3.58 0.27
C LEU A 229 18.72 3.04 0.19
N ALA A 230 19.69 3.72 0.81
CA ALA A 230 21.09 3.29 0.77
C ALA A 230 21.28 1.87 1.32
N LYS A 231 20.70 1.57 2.49
CA LYS A 231 20.73 0.23 3.08
C LYS A 231 20.04 -0.83 2.23
N PHE A 232 18.95 -0.45 1.58
CA PHE A 232 18.22 -1.35 0.69
C PHE A 232 19.05 -1.71 -0.54
N ILE A 233 19.71 -0.72 -1.17
CA ILE A 233 20.59 -0.94 -2.33
C ILE A 233 21.78 -1.82 -1.95
N GLU A 234 22.44 -1.54 -0.83
CA GLU A 234 23.55 -2.35 -0.32
C GLU A 234 23.15 -3.82 -0.15
N ALA A 235 21.97 -4.08 0.43
CA ALA A 235 21.44 -5.43 0.57
C ALA A 235 21.14 -6.08 -0.79
N LEU A 236 20.53 -5.34 -1.72
CA LEU A 236 20.25 -5.82 -3.07
C LEU A 236 21.52 -6.16 -3.86
N ASP A 237 22.59 -5.39 -3.73
CA ASP A 237 23.85 -5.65 -4.44
C ASP A 237 24.50 -6.97 -4.02
N SER A 238 24.31 -7.35 -2.75
CA SER A 238 24.78 -8.64 -2.23
C SER A 238 23.90 -9.84 -2.59
N ALA A 239 22.68 -9.60 -3.09
CA ALA A 239 21.69 -10.65 -3.33
C ALA A 239 22.01 -11.49 -4.58
N LYS A 240 22.03 -12.82 -4.39
CA LYS A 240 22.38 -13.84 -5.39
C LYS A 240 21.17 -14.64 -5.88
N ASN A 241 20.04 -14.58 -5.20
CA ASN A 241 18.82 -15.30 -5.53
C ASN A 241 17.56 -14.49 -5.13
N MET A 242 16.38 -14.97 -5.52
CA MET A 242 15.12 -14.27 -5.25
C MET A 242 14.80 -14.15 -3.75
N GLU A 243 15.14 -15.17 -2.96
CA GLU A 243 14.95 -15.13 -1.52
C GLU A 243 15.73 -13.96 -0.90
N GLN A 244 17.00 -13.79 -1.28
CA GLN A 244 17.84 -12.69 -0.81
C GLN A 244 17.34 -11.31 -1.30
N VAL A 245 16.82 -11.24 -2.53
CA VAL A 245 16.19 -10.00 -3.04
C VAL A 245 14.95 -9.65 -2.23
N ILE A 246 14.13 -10.64 -1.88
CA ILE A 246 12.97 -10.45 -1.00
C ILE A 246 13.44 -10.04 0.40
N GLU A 247 14.50 -10.68 0.91
CA GLU A 247 15.08 -10.39 2.23
C GLU A 247 15.68 -8.99 2.33
N ALA A 248 16.12 -8.38 1.23
CA ALA A 248 16.58 -6.99 1.21
C ALA A 248 15.48 -5.98 1.58
N ILE A 249 14.19 -6.28 1.32
CA ILE A 249 13.08 -5.35 1.59
C ILE A 249 13.02 -5.00 3.10
N PRO A 250 13.13 -3.73 3.51
CA PRO A 250 13.29 -3.38 4.92
C PRO A 250 12.11 -3.79 5.81
N TYR A 251 10.88 -3.53 5.35
CA TYR A 251 9.66 -3.98 6.02
C TYR A 251 8.87 -4.90 5.11
N LYS A 252 8.72 -6.15 5.53
CA LYS A 252 7.97 -7.15 4.77
C LYS A 252 6.46 -6.89 4.82
N ILE A 253 5.73 -7.28 3.78
CA ILE A 253 4.27 -7.31 3.86
C ILE A 253 3.84 -8.47 4.73
N TYR A 254 3.06 -8.19 5.77
CA TYR A 254 2.35 -9.22 6.49
C TYR A 254 0.85 -9.11 6.24
N GLU A 255 0.24 -10.27 6.09
CA GLU A 255 -1.19 -10.46 6.03
C GLU A 255 -1.73 -10.83 7.41
N VAL A 256 -2.80 -10.13 7.77
CA VAL A 256 -3.53 -10.33 9.01
C VAL A 256 -4.98 -10.53 8.64
N LYS A 257 -5.50 -11.70 8.96
CA LYS A 257 -6.90 -12.07 8.78
C LYS A 257 -7.49 -12.38 10.15
N VAL A 258 -8.55 -11.68 10.52
CA VAL A 258 -9.19 -11.79 11.84
C VAL A 258 -10.67 -12.06 11.64
N PRO A 259 -11.24 -13.11 12.26
CA PRO A 259 -12.68 -13.30 12.26
C PRO A 259 -13.39 -12.05 12.77
N LEU A 260 -14.44 -11.59 12.09
CA LEU A 260 -15.13 -10.35 12.46
C LEU A 260 -15.63 -10.37 13.90
N LYS A 261 -16.14 -11.51 14.36
CA LYS A 261 -16.53 -11.73 15.77
C LYS A 261 -15.41 -11.37 16.75
N LYS A 262 -14.20 -11.89 16.53
CA LYS A 262 -13.03 -11.63 17.37
C LYS A 262 -12.61 -10.15 17.31
N MET A 263 -12.78 -9.51 16.15
CA MET A 263 -12.54 -8.08 16.01
C MET A 263 -13.55 -7.26 16.80
N PHE A 264 -14.84 -7.61 16.75
CA PHE A 264 -15.89 -6.94 17.51
C PHE A 264 -15.67 -7.09 19.03
N GLU A 265 -15.38 -8.30 19.50
CA GLU A 265 -15.05 -8.58 20.91
C GLU A 265 -13.85 -7.75 21.38
N PHE A 266 -12.80 -7.64 20.57
CA PHE A 266 -11.62 -6.84 20.88
C PHE A 266 -11.93 -5.36 21.09
N TYR A 267 -12.96 -4.83 20.42
CA TYR A 267 -13.44 -3.45 20.58
C TYR A 267 -14.65 -3.33 21.51
N GLY A 268 -15.00 -4.38 22.27
CA GLY A 268 -16.11 -4.37 23.23
C GLY A 268 -17.51 -4.35 22.60
N LEU A 269 -17.61 -4.71 21.32
CA LEU A 269 -18.86 -4.76 20.56
C LEU A 269 -19.42 -6.19 20.66
N THR A 270 -20.34 -6.41 21.59
CA THR A 270 -21.05 -7.69 21.72
C THR A 270 -22.46 -7.58 21.14
N PRO A 271 -22.95 -8.59 20.39
CA PRO A 271 -24.35 -8.65 19.97
C PRO A 271 -25.25 -8.94 21.18
N LYS A 272 -25.43 -7.96 22.05
CA LYS A 272 -26.51 -7.97 23.04
C LYS A 272 -27.68 -7.23 22.36
N SER A 273 -28.67 -7.98 21.91
CA SER A 273 -30.00 -7.52 21.42
C SER A 273 -30.21 -7.01 19.99
N LYS A 274 -29.22 -7.01 19.09
CA LYS A 274 -29.50 -6.93 17.65
C LYS A 274 -29.33 -8.33 17.08
N VAL A 275 -30.34 -8.83 16.34
CA VAL A 275 -30.32 -10.13 15.64
C VAL A 275 -28.93 -10.30 15.04
N ALA A 276 -28.14 -11.21 15.62
CA ALA A 276 -26.77 -11.40 15.17
C ALA A 276 -26.86 -11.76 13.69
N PRO A 277 -26.24 -11.00 12.76
CA PRO A 277 -26.11 -11.47 11.40
C PRO A 277 -25.45 -12.84 11.50
N VAL A 278 -26.05 -13.84 10.87
CA VAL A 278 -25.51 -15.20 10.83
C VAL A 278 -24.17 -15.13 10.12
N VAL A 279 -23.11 -14.85 10.88
CA VAL A 279 -21.74 -14.98 10.43
C VAL A 279 -21.53 -16.48 10.35
N ALA A 280 -21.53 -17.02 9.14
CA ALA A 280 -21.12 -18.39 8.91
C ALA A 280 -19.74 -18.57 9.55
N ILE A 281 -19.70 -19.36 10.63
CA ILE A 281 -18.47 -19.77 11.29
C ILE A 281 -17.86 -20.81 10.35
N SER A 282 -17.09 -20.34 9.38
CA SER A 282 -16.20 -21.19 8.61
C SER A 282 -14.84 -21.12 9.29
N GLU A 283 -14.46 -22.22 9.94
CA GLU A 283 -13.10 -22.44 10.46
C GLU A 283 -12.16 -22.97 9.37
N GLU A 284 -12.64 -23.11 8.13
CA GLU A 284 -11.81 -23.59 7.03
C GLU A 284 -10.67 -22.61 6.75
N PRO A 285 -9.41 -23.08 6.70
CA PRO A 285 -8.29 -22.27 6.29
C PRO A 285 -8.49 -21.89 4.83
N LEU A 286 -8.96 -20.67 4.58
CA LEU A 286 -8.84 -20.06 3.26
C LEU A 286 -7.36 -20.06 2.89
N GLU A 287 -7.02 -20.75 1.79
CA GLU A 287 -5.66 -20.79 1.27
C GLU A 287 -5.10 -19.37 1.10
N PHE A 288 -3.88 -19.18 1.61
CA PHE A 288 -3.15 -17.93 1.46
C PHE A 288 -2.89 -17.67 -0.02
N LEU A 289 -3.22 -16.46 -0.44
CA LEU A 289 -3.37 -16.07 -1.83
C LEU A 289 -2.03 -16.15 -2.59
N SER A 290 -1.77 -17.28 -3.22
CA SER A 290 -0.74 -17.48 -4.24
C SER A 290 -1.29 -17.36 -5.68
N ASN A 291 -2.54 -16.90 -5.84
CA ASN A 291 -3.25 -16.94 -7.12
C ASN A 291 -2.66 -15.93 -8.15
N PRO A 292 -2.21 -16.36 -9.34
CA PRO A 292 -1.70 -15.48 -10.39
C PRO A 292 -2.74 -14.47 -10.93
N LEU A 293 -4.04 -14.75 -10.86
CA LEU A 293 -5.10 -13.83 -11.28
C LEU A 293 -5.16 -12.57 -10.41
N LEU A 294 -4.65 -12.64 -9.18
CA LEU A 294 -4.54 -11.51 -8.28
C LEU A 294 -3.49 -10.49 -8.76
N GLN A 295 -2.43 -10.91 -9.45
CA GLN A 295 -1.46 -9.96 -10.03
C GLN A 295 -2.12 -9.04 -11.06
N LYS A 296 -3.14 -9.53 -11.79
CA LYS A 296 -3.90 -8.73 -12.77
C LYS A 296 -4.90 -7.76 -12.13
N HIS A 297 -5.39 -8.03 -10.91
CA HIS A 297 -6.35 -7.17 -10.21
C HIS A 297 -5.73 -6.31 -9.09
N ILE A 298 -4.55 -6.67 -8.56
CA ILE A 298 -3.78 -5.88 -7.59
C ILE A 298 -3.17 -4.63 -8.25
N ALA A 299 -2.94 -4.65 -9.57
CA ALA A 299 -2.35 -3.54 -10.32
C ALA A 299 -3.15 -2.23 -10.29
N TYR A 300 -4.37 -2.22 -9.72
CA TYR A 300 -5.33 -1.14 -9.85
C TYR A 300 -6.04 -0.79 -8.54
N GLN A 301 -5.33 -0.35 -7.50
CA GLN A 301 -5.91 0.46 -6.39
C GLN A 301 -4.88 1.40 -5.76
#